data_AF-A0A7J0D9Y1-F1
#
_entry.id   AF-A0A7J0D9Y1-F1
#
_cell.length_a   1.000
_cell.length_b   1.000
_cell.length_c   1.000
_cell.angle_alpha   90.00
_cell.angle_beta   90.00
_cell.angle_gamma   90.00
#
_symmetry.space_group_name_H-M   'P 1'
#
loop_
_entity.id
_entity.type
_entity.pdbx_description
1 polymer ?
#
loop_
_entity_poly.entity_id
_entity_poly.type
_entity_poly.pdbx_seq_one_letter_code
_entity_poly.pdbx_strand_id
1 'polypeptide(L)'
;MTRKPRWWWRVLACLPYLLPFHETWMYAETAYHLHPFFEDFEFLTQPFLESLSLLPSWFLIAYFIIAYLCVVRRKEWPHFLRFNVAMGLLMELSLQIVGIVTKRWMPRAIYWGKLGMHFWTFFGFAFLFTVIECVRCTLLGKYADVPFVSDAAYIQIPYD
;
A
#
# COMPACT_ATOMS: atom_id res chain seq x y z
N MET A 1 -4.78 -15.22 19.79
CA MET A 1 -4.13 -16.41 19.18
C MET A 1 -2.68 -16.50 19.67
N THR A 2 -2.30 -17.58 20.37
CA THR A 2 -1.00 -17.69 21.10
C THR A 2 0.14 -18.34 20.31
N ARG A 3 -0.11 -18.82 19.08
CA ARG A 3 0.91 -19.47 18.23
C ARG A 3 1.28 -18.57 17.04
N LYS A 4 2.56 -18.27 16.88
CA LYS A 4 3.05 -17.49 15.73
C LYS A 4 2.71 -18.20 14.41
N PRO A 5 2.25 -17.48 13.37
CA PRO A 5 1.94 -18.09 12.07
C PRO A 5 3.20 -18.72 11.46
N ARG A 6 3.01 -19.77 10.65
CA ARG A 6 4.13 -20.44 9.95
C ARG A 6 4.81 -19.46 8.99
N TRP A 7 6.11 -19.63 8.76
CA TRP A 7 6.94 -18.64 8.03
C TRP A 7 6.43 -18.37 6.61
N TRP A 8 5.96 -19.39 5.90
CA TRP A 8 5.42 -19.23 4.54
C TRP A 8 4.15 -18.37 4.50
N TRP A 9 3.31 -18.43 5.53
CA TRP A 9 2.13 -17.54 5.63
C TRP A 9 2.53 -16.09 5.82
N ARG A 10 3.68 -15.83 6.46
CA ARG A 10 4.20 -14.47 6.64
C ARG A 10 4.72 -13.90 5.33
N VAL A 11 5.47 -14.70 4.58
CA VAL A 11 5.95 -14.31 3.25
C VAL A 11 4.77 -14.07 2.30
N LEU A 12 3.79 -14.98 2.28
CA LEU A 12 2.60 -14.83 1.45
C LEU A 12 1.77 -13.58 1.82
N ALA A 13 1.67 -13.29 3.12
CA ALA A 13 0.98 -12.10 3.63
C ALA A 13 1.72 -10.78 3.34
N CYS A 14 2.99 -10.81 2.93
CA CYS A 14 3.73 -9.61 2.53
C CYS A 14 3.44 -9.17 1.09
N LEU A 15 3.04 -10.10 0.21
CA LEU A 15 2.72 -9.83 -1.19
C LEU A 15 1.77 -8.64 -1.42
N PRO A 16 0.63 -8.49 -0.70
CA PRO A 16 -0.29 -7.37 -0.91
C PRO A 16 0.31 -6.00 -0.59
N TYR A 17 1.41 -5.93 0.17
CA TYR A 17 2.10 -4.67 0.48
C TYR A 17 3.13 -4.27 -0.59
N LEU A 18 3.47 -5.16 -1.52
CA LEU A 18 4.43 -4.83 -2.58
C LEU A 18 3.86 -3.77 -3.51
N LEU A 19 2.59 -3.87 -3.91
CA LEU A 19 1.99 -2.89 -4.81
C LEU A 19 2.02 -1.45 -4.22
N PRO A 20 1.49 -1.21 -3.00
CA PRO A 20 1.53 0.14 -2.42
C PRO A 20 2.96 0.63 -2.16
N PHE A 21 3.91 -0.28 -1.91
CA PHE A 21 5.33 0.08 -1.77
C PHE A 21 5.91 0.68 -3.06
N HIS A 22 5.65 0.06 -4.22
CA HIS A 22 6.19 0.54 -5.50
C HIS A 22 5.48 1.80 -5.96
N GLU A 23 4.18 1.95 -5.69
CA GLU A 23 3.38 3.12 -6.10
C GLU A 23 3.62 4.37 -5.22
N THR A 24 4.37 4.26 -4.13
CA THR A 24 4.52 5.34 -3.13
C THR A 24 5.11 6.62 -3.73
N TRP A 25 6.05 6.52 -4.68
CA TRP A 25 6.68 7.68 -5.31
C TRP A 25 5.81 8.35 -6.38
N MET A 26 4.89 7.61 -7.02
CA MET A 26 4.08 8.09 -8.14
C MET A 26 3.26 9.33 -7.78
N TYR A 27 2.90 9.47 -6.50
CA TYR A 27 2.10 10.59 -6.00
C TYR A 27 2.92 11.65 -5.24
N ALA A 28 4.23 11.43 -5.14
CA ALA A 28 5.19 12.30 -4.50
C ALA A 28 6.07 13.06 -5.52
N GLU A 29 5.61 13.29 -6.77
CA GLU A 29 6.37 14.00 -7.81
C GLU A 29 6.95 15.35 -7.34
N THR A 30 6.22 16.04 -6.45
CA THR A 30 6.66 17.33 -5.88
C THR A 30 7.83 17.21 -4.91
N ALA A 31 8.16 16.00 -4.45
CA ALA A 31 9.26 15.68 -3.55
C ALA A 31 10.62 15.54 -4.24
N TYR A 32 10.66 15.27 -5.55
CA TYR A 32 11.92 15.18 -6.31
C TYR A 32 12.76 16.45 -6.19
N HIS A 33 12.09 17.60 -6.10
CA HIS A 33 12.75 18.90 -5.95
C HIS A 33 13.33 19.16 -4.54
N LEU A 34 12.92 18.39 -3.54
CA LEU A 34 13.35 18.56 -2.15
C LEU A 34 14.38 17.52 -1.71
N HIS A 35 14.28 16.29 -2.21
CA HIS A 35 15.18 15.22 -1.80
C HIS A 35 15.39 14.17 -2.90
N PRO A 36 16.65 13.86 -3.28
CA PRO A 36 16.95 12.92 -4.37
C PRO A 36 16.55 11.47 -4.07
N PHE A 37 16.35 11.11 -2.80
CA PHE A 37 15.92 9.77 -2.39
C PHE A 37 14.71 9.23 -3.16
N PHE A 38 13.70 10.06 -3.43
CA PHE A 38 12.52 9.58 -4.17
C PHE A 38 12.84 9.28 -5.64
N GLU A 39 13.81 9.98 -6.23
CA GLU A 39 14.30 9.74 -7.60
C GLU A 39 15.09 8.43 -7.67
N ASP A 40 15.96 8.18 -6.69
CA ASP A 40 16.67 6.90 -6.56
C ASP A 40 15.69 5.73 -6.31
N PHE A 41 14.65 5.97 -5.51
CA PHE A 41 13.61 4.99 -5.20
C PHE A 41 12.70 4.72 -6.39
N GLU A 42 12.34 5.74 -7.16
CA GLU A 42 11.67 5.60 -8.45
C GLU A 42 12.49 4.70 -9.36
N PHE A 43 13.77 5.01 -9.57
CA PHE A 43 14.63 4.21 -10.45
C PHE A 43 14.69 2.73 -10.04
N LEU A 44 14.73 2.45 -8.73
CA LEU A 44 14.74 1.08 -8.21
C LEU A 44 13.43 0.32 -8.48
N THR A 45 12.29 1.01 -8.42
CA THR A 45 10.94 0.41 -8.49
C THR A 45 10.31 0.52 -9.89
N GLN A 46 10.82 1.40 -10.74
CA GLN A 46 10.42 1.60 -12.13
C GLN A 46 10.38 0.30 -12.96
N PRO A 47 11.38 -0.61 -12.95
CA PRO A 47 11.32 -1.81 -13.78
C PRO A 47 10.14 -2.73 -13.42
N PHE A 48 9.73 -2.74 -12.15
CA PHE A 48 8.56 -3.49 -11.70
C PHE A 48 7.27 -2.86 -12.23
N LEU A 49 7.17 -1.53 -12.19
CA LEU A 49 6.01 -0.80 -12.70
C LEU A 49 5.91 -0.84 -14.23
N GLU A 50 7.03 -0.77 -14.95
CA GLU A 50 7.07 -1.00 -16.39
C GLU A 50 6.57 -2.40 -16.73
N SER A 51 7.00 -3.42 -15.97
CA SER A 51 6.50 -4.80 -16.16
C SER A 51 4.99 -4.91 -15.91
N LEU A 52 4.46 -4.17 -14.92
CA LEU A 52 3.02 -4.07 -14.68
C LEU A 52 2.29 -3.30 -15.78
N SER A 53 2.92 -2.29 -16.38
CA SER A 53 2.34 -1.47 -17.45
C SER A 53 2.17 -2.23 -18.77
N LEU A 54 2.93 -3.31 -18.97
CA LEU A 54 2.75 -4.26 -20.07
C LEU A 54 1.48 -5.10 -19.92
N LEU A 55 0.95 -5.21 -18.69
CA LEU A 55 -0.29 -5.92 -18.43
C LEU A 55 -1.48 -5.05 -18.85
N PRO A 56 -2.62 -5.66 -19.22
CA PRO A 56 -3.80 -4.90 -19.55
C PRO A 56 -4.26 -4.00 -18.40
N SER A 57 -4.83 -2.84 -18.71
CA SER A 57 -5.31 -1.88 -17.71
C SER A 57 -6.34 -2.46 -16.72
N TRP A 58 -7.08 -3.50 -17.13
CA TRP A 58 -8.02 -4.22 -16.26
C TRP A 58 -7.36 -5.19 -15.29
N PHE A 59 -6.06 -5.49 -15.45
CA PHE A 59 -5.34 -6.46 -14.62
C PHE A 59 -5.30 -6.06 -13.15
N LEU A 60 -5.05 -4.77 -12.84
CA LEU A 60 -5.05 -4.28 -11.47
C LEU A 60 -6.43 -4.43 -10.81
N ILE A 61 -7.50 -4.14 -11.55
CA ILE A 61 -8.87 -4.32 -11.08
C ILE A 61 -9.14 -5.82 -10.82
N ALA A 62 -8.72 -6.69 -11.74
CA ALA A 62 -8.85 -8.13 -11.57
C ALA A 62 -8.05 -8.64 -10.35
N TYR A 63 -6.83 -8.14 -10.14
CA TYR A 63 -6.01 -8.43 -8.97
C TYR A 63 -6.74 -8.10 -7.67
N PHE A 64 -7.31 -6.89 -7.57
CA PHE A 64 -8.11 -6.48 -6.42
C PHE A 64 -9.30 -7.41 -6.16
N ILE A 65 -10.09 -7.70 -7.19
CA ILE A 65 -11.28 -8.54 -7.08
C ILE A 65 -10.90 -9.97 -6.68
N ILE A 66 -9.89 -10.54 -7.32
CA ILE A 66 -9.43 -11.91 -7.05
C ILE A 66 -8.85 -12.00 -5.65
N ALA A 67 -7.97 -11.07 -5.25
CA ALA A 67 -7.39 -11.06 -3.90
C ALA A 67 -8.48 -10.96 -2.82
N TYR A 68 -9.49 -10.12 -3.04
CA TYR A 68 -10.60 -9.97 -2.12
C TYR A 68 -11.51 -11.22 -2.05
N LEU A 69 -11.94 -11.76 -3.19
CA LEU A 69 -12.86 -12.91 -3.22
C LEU A 69 -12.18 -14.22 -2.83
N CYS A 70 -10.96 -14.46 -3.31
CA CYS A 70 -10.26 -15.73 -3.10
C CYS A 70 -9.57 -15.80 -1.74
N VAL A 71 -9.10 -14.67 -1.19
CA VAL A 71 -8.37 -14.65 0.09
C VAL A 71 -9.22 -14.07 1.20
N VAL A 72 -9.62 -12.79 1.11
CA VAL A 72 -10.29 -12.08 2.22
C VAL A 72 -11.63 -12.71 2.60
N ARG A 73 -12.44 -13.09 1.61
CA ARG A 73 -13.78 -13.69 1.83
C ARG A 73 -13.77 -15.17 2.21
N ARG A 74 -12.71 -15.91 1.90
CA ARG A 74 -12.65 -17.35 2.18
C ARG A 74 -12.24 -17.61 3.63
N LYS A 75 -13.17 -18.16 4.43
CA LYS A 75 -12.99 -18.47 5.85
C LYS A 75 -12.00 -19.62 6.12
N GLU A 76 -11.70 -20.44 5.11
CA GLU A 76 -10.72 -21.53 5.20
C GLU A 76 -9.29 -21.03 5.43
N TRP A 77 -8.97 -19.81 4.99
CA TRP A 77 -7.64 -19.23 5.17
C TRP A 77 -7.44 -18.69 6.60
N PRO A 78 -6.18 -18.70 7.09
CA PRO A 78 -5.89 -18.15 8.40
C PRO A 78 -6.25 -16.67 8.46
N HIS A 79 -6.87 -16.24 9.57
CA HIS A 79 -7.25 -14.85 9.81
C HIS A 79 -6.08 -13.87 9.58
N PHE A 80 -4.86 -14.27 9.97
CA PHE A 80 -3.64 -13.51 9.73
C PHE A 80 -3.41 -13.16 8.25
N LEU A 81 -3.59 -14.11 7.32
CA LEU A 81 -3.41 -13.85 5.90
C LEU A 81 -4.50 -12.90 5.38
N ARG A 82 -5.74 -13.18 5.77
CA ARG A 82 -6.90 -12.38 5.36
C ARG A 82 -6.74 -10.92 5.78
N PHE A 83 -6.31 -10.69 7.03
CA PHE A 83 -6.08 -9.36 7.57
C PHE A 83 -5.00 -8.59 6.77
N ASN A 84 -3.83 -9.18 6.56
CA ASN A 84 -2.74 -8.50 5.85
C ASN A 84 -3.09 -8.25 4.38
N VAL A 85 -3.84 -9.14 3.73
CA VAL A 85 -4.36 -8.89 2.37
C VAL A 85 -5.36 -7.74 2.36
N ALA A 86 -6.33 -7.71 3.28
CA ALA A 86 -7.25 -6.57 3.37
C ALA A 86 -6.51 -5.26 3.65
N MET A 87 -5.52 -5.26 4.55
CA MET A 87 -4.67 -4.11 4.84
C MET A 87 -3.93 -3.60 3.60
N GLY A 88 -3.25 -4.47 2.85
CA GLY A 88 -2.52 -4.07 1.65
C GLY A 88 -3.45 -3.52 0.55
N LEU A 89 -4.62 -4.16 0.34
CA LEU A 89 -5.62 -3.66 -0.60
C LEU A 89 -6.18 -2.29 -0.16
N LEU A 90 -6.42 -2.07 1.13
CA LEU A 90 -6.89 -0.79 1.66
C LEU A 90 -5.83 0.31 1.55
N MET A 91 -4.55 0.00 1.79
CA MET A 91 -3.44 0.94 1.61
C MET A 91 -3.25 1.33 0.14
N GLU A 92 -3.37 0.37 -0.77
CA GLU A 92 -3.32 0.64 -2.20
C GLU A 92 -4.49 1.53 -2.63
N LEU A 93 -5.71 1.19 -2.20
CA LEU A 93 -6.90 1.98 -2.52
C LEU A 93 -6.81 3.41 -1.95
N SER A 94 -6.30 3.57 -0.72
CA SER A 94 -6.16 4.89 -0.11
C SER A 94 -5.15 5.75 -0.87
N LEU A 95 -4.02 5.17 -1.30
CA LEU A 95 -3.02 5.87 -2.10
C LEU A 95 -3.59 6.31 -3.47
N GLN A 96 -4.33 5.42 -4.15
CA GLN A 96 -4.99 5.75 -5.42
C GLN A 96 -6.03 6.87 -5.25
N ILE A 97 -6.85 6.83 -4.19
CA ILE A 97 -7.81 7.89 -3.89
C ILE A 97 -7.09 9.22 -3.68
N VAL A 98 -6.02 9.22 -2.88
CA VAL A 98 -5.20 10.43 -2.66
C VAL A 98 -4.68 10.95 -4.00
N GLY A 99 -4.12 10.08 -4.84
CA GLY A 99 -3.64 10.45 -6.17
C GLY A 99 -4.70 11.10 -7.07
N ILE A 100 -5.89 10.49 -7.17
CA ILE A 100 -7.00 11.01 -7.96
C ILE A 100 -7.49 12.36 -7.41
N VAL A 101 -7.65 12.46 -6.10
CA VAL A 101 -8.10 13.68 -5.42
C VAL A 101 -7.11 14.81 -5.70
N THR A 102 -5.83 14.56 -5.49
CA THR A 102 -4.76 15.54 -5.69
C THR A 102 -4.68 16.00 -7.15
N LYS A 103 -4.69 15.07 -8.11
CA LYS A 103 -4.56 15.40 -9.53
C LYS A 103 -5.77 16.17 -10.09
N ARG A 104 -6.98 15.86 -9.61
CA ARG A 104 -8.22 16.40 -10.17
C ARG A 104 -8.76 17.63 -9.43
N TRP A 105 -8.57 17.70 -8.11
CA TRP A 105 -9.22 18.70 -7.26
C TRP A 105 -8.28 19.74 -6.68
N MET A 106 -6.97 19.47 -6.65
CA MET A 106 -6.01 20.42 -6.07
C MET A 106 -5.56 21.47 -7.10
N PRO A 107 -5.67 22.77 -6.79
CA PRO A 107 -5.11 23.81 -7.63
C PRO A 107 -3.60 23.61 -7.77
N ARG A 108 -3.08 23.70 -9.01
CA ARG A 108 -1.64 23.52 -9.29
C ARG A 108 -0.76 24.42 -8.42
N ALA A 109 -1.21 25.63 -8.10
CA ALA A 109 -0.51 26.56 -7.22
C ALA A 109 -0.31 26.05 -5.79
N ILE A 110 -1.20 25.19 -5.29
CA ILE A 110 -1.08 24.59 -3.95
C ILE A 110 -0.28 23.29 -4.04
N TYR A 111 -0.52 22.46 -5.07
CA TYR A 111 0.23 21.21 -5.25
C TYR A 111 1.73 21.47 -5.49
N TRP A 112 2.06 22.40 -6.40
CA TRP A 112 3.43 22.81 -6.74
C TRP A 112 3.94 24.01 -5.93
N GLY A 113 3.14 24.53 -4.99
CA GLY A 113 3.59 25.59 -4.10
C GLY A 113 4.58 25.06 -3.08
N LYS A 114 5.47 25.92 -2.56
CA LYS A 114 6.50 25.56 -1.56
C LYS A 114 5.92 24.74 -0.39
N LEU A 115 4.77 25.15 0.13
CA LEU A 115 4.10 24.50 1.26
C LEU A 115 3.53 23.12 0.88
N GLY A 116 2.97 22.99 -0.33
CA GLY A 116 2.49 21.72 -0.87
C GLY A 116 3.63 20.72 -1.06
N MET A 117 4.76 21.15 -1.61
CA MET A 117 5.92 20.28 -1.83
C MET A 117 6.41 19.66 -0.52
N HIS A 118 6.52 20.43 0.56
CA HIS A 118 6.89 19.91 1.88
C HIS A 118 5.83 18.95 2.45
N PHE A 119 4.54 19.28 2.30
CA PHE A 119 3.44 18.42 2.75
C PHE A 119 3.44 17.06 2.04
N TRP A 120 3.57 17.05 0.70
CA TRP A 120 3.58 15.83 -0.10
C TRP A 120 4.83 15.00 0.09
N THR A 121 5.98 15.63 0.29
CA THR A 121 7.21 14.94 0.69
C THR A 121 7.03 14.24 2.04
N PHE A 122 6.48 14.93 3.04
CA PHE A 122 6.18 14.35 4.34
C PHE A 122 5.17 13.19 4.23
N PHE A 123 4.11 13.38 3.46
CA PHE A 123 3.11 12.34 3.22
C PHE A 123 3.71 11.09 2.56
N GLY A 124 4.54 11.28 1.53
CA GLY A 124 5.23 10.18 0.84
C GLY A 124 6.14 9.39 1.78
N PHE A 125 6.95 10.08 2.59
CA PHE A 125 7.80 9.41 3.58
C PHE A 125 6.98 8.70 4.67
N ALA A 126 5.95 9.35 5.19
CA ALA A 126 5.07 8.75 6.20
C ALA A 126 4.39 7.49 5.67
N PHE A 127 3.90 7.53 4.42
CA PHE A 127 3.31 6.36 3.77
C PHE A 127 4.34 5.25 3.54
N LEU A 128 5.53 5.58 3.02
CA LEU A 128 6.61 4.62 2.81
C LEU A 128 7.00 3.90 4.10
N PHE A 129 7.22 4.66 5.18
CA PHE A 129 7.55 4.08 6.49
C PHE A 129 6.41 3.24 7.04
N THR A 130 5.16 3.63 6.81
CA THR A 130 3.99 2.83 7.20
C THR A 130 3.97 1.50 6.48
N VAL A 131 4.20 1.47 5.16
CA VAL A 131 4.26 0.22 4.37
C VAL A 131 5.40 -0.67 4.85
N ILE A 132 6.60 -0.11 5.06
CA ILE A 132 7.77 -0.86 5.56
C ILE A 132 7.47 -1.44 6.95
N GLU A 133 6.84 -0.67 7.84
CA GLU A 133 6.46 -1.13 9.17
C GLU A 133 5.41 -2.25 9.11
N CYS A 134 4.44 -2.16 8.21
CA CYS A 134 3.46 -3.22 7.96
C CYS A 134 4.15 -4.52 7.51
N VAL A 135 5.10 -4.42 6.56
CA VAL A 135 5.88 -5.58 6.10
C VAL A 135 6.71 -6.16 7.25
N ARG A 136 7.38 -5.32 8.03
CA ARG A 136 8.17 -5.74 9.21
C ARG A 136 7.29 -6.47 10.23
N CYS A 137 6.13 -5.91 10.57
CA CYS A 137 5.17 -6.54 11.47
C CYS A 137 4.69 -7.89 10.94
N THR A 138 4.37 -7.96 9.64
CA THR A 138 3.92 -9.20 8.97
C THR A 138 4.98 -10.29 9.03
N LEU A 139 6.26 -9.98 8.76
CA LEU A 139 7.37 -10.92 8.85
C LEU A 139 7.61 -11.42 10.29
N LEU A 140 7.42 -10.55 11.29
CA LEU A 140 7.47 -10.92 12.70
C LEU A 140 6.24 -11.73 13.15
N GLY A 141 5.20 -11.80 12.32
CA GLY A 141 3.94 -12.48 12.60
C GLY A 141 3.04 -11.70 13.56
N LYS A 142 3.19 -10.37 13.59
CA LYS A 142 2.36 -9.41 14.34
C LYS A 142 1.34 -8.75 13.40
N TYR A 143 0.25 -8.29 13.96
CA TYR A 143 -0.72 -7.46 13.25
C TYR A 143 -0.20 -6.01 13.26
N ALA A 144 -0.10 -5.39 12.09
CA ALA A 144 0.25 -3.98 11.97
C ALA A 144 -0.97 -3.13 12.35
N ASP A 145 -0.76 -2.15 13.22
CA ASP A 145 -1.81 -1.23 13.65
C ASP A 145 -1.58 0.13 13.00
N VAL A 146 -2.28 0.36 11.88
CA VAL A 146 -2.24 1.62 11.14
C VAL A 146 -3.58 2.30 11.37
N PRO A 147 -3.59 3.55 11.89
CA PRO A 147 -4.83 4.23 12.24
C PRO A 147 -5.79 4.28 11.05
N PHE A 148 -7.08 4.06 11.31
CA PHE A 148 -8.18 3.95 10.34
C PHE A 148 -8.14 2.72 9.42
N VAL A 149 -6.96 2.34 8.92
CA VAL A 149 -6.82 1.22 7.97
C VAL A 149 -6.97 -0.12 8.69
N SER A 150 -6.38 -0.28 9.88
CA SER A 150 -6.52 -1.49 10.70
C SER A 150 -7.97 -1.73 11.12
N ASP A 151 -8.64 -0.69 11.60
CA ASP A 151 -10.05 -0.73 11.98
C ASP A 151 -10.95 -1.11 10.78
N ALA A 152 -10.71 -0.50 9.62
CA ALA A 152 -11.42 -0.83 8.39
C ALA A 152 -11.19 -2.29 7.96
N ALA A 153 -9.97 -2.81 8.10
CA ALA A 153 -9.65 -4.21 7.83
C ALA A 153 -10.37 -5.16 8.80
N TYR A 154 -10.47 -4.81 10.09
CA TYR A 154 -11.20 -5.60 11.08
C TYR A 154 -12.71 -5.63 10.83
N ILE A 155 -13.29 -4.52 10.38
CA ILE A 155 -14.71 -4.48 9.98
C ILE A 155 -14.99 -5.44 8.82
N GLN A 156 -14.06 -5.56 7.88
CA GLN A 156 -14.20 -6.48 6.74
C GLN A 156 -13.99 -7.96 7.11
N ILE A 157 -13.28 -8.22 8.20
CA ILE A 157 -12.86 -9.55 8.63
C ILE A 157 -13.21 -9.73 10.12
N PRO A 158 -14.49 -9.94 10.45
CA PRO A 158 -14.88 -10.20 11.83
C PRO A 158 -14.17 -11.44 12.37
N TYR A 159 -13.80 -11.40 13.65
CA TYR A 159 -13.39 -12.59 14.39
C TYR A 159 -14.62 -13.48 14.54
N ASP A 160 -14.60 -14.65 13.89
CA ASP A 160 -15.56 -15.73 14.15
C ASP A 160 -15.20 -16.46 15.47
#